data_AF-A0A368G578-F1
#
_entry.id   AF-A0A368G578-F1
#
_cell.length_a   1.000
_cell.length_b   1.000
_cell.length_c   1.000
_cell.angle_alpha   90.00
_cell.angle_beta   90.00
_cell.angle_gamma   90.00
#
_symmetry.space_group_name_H-M   'P 1'
#
loop_
_entity.id
_entity.type
_entity.pdbx_description
1 polymer ?
#
loop_
_entity_poly.entity_id
_entity_poly.type
_entity_poly.pdbx_seq_one_letter_code
_entity_poly.pdbx_strand_id
1 'polypeptide(L)'
;MDIVHMRKATIGVHEFAFEFKKYAIRLIDVGGQRTERRKWIHFFEDVTAVMFVASLSSYDQIMEEDMKLVQVIATGFKPYHAIIRPRTSIANPPKNRLMDSIDLFNDIVKNEFLKACSFILFLNKVDLFKAKLEHSRLADYFKSYTG
;
A
#
# COMPACT_ATOMS: atom_id res chain seq x y z
N MET A 1 19.72 13.01 6.42
CA MET A 1 18.81 12.45 7.46
C MET A 1 18.47 11.05 7.00
N ASP A 2 19.40 10.12 7.18
CA ASP A 2 19.48 8.93 6.32
C ASP A 2 18.60 7.79 6.85
N ILE A 3 18.42 7.78 8.18
CA ILE A 3 17.55 6.84 8.90
C ILE A 3 16.10 6.97 8.43
N VAL A 4 15.60 8.18 8.18
CA VAL A 4 14.21 8.42 7.74
C VAL A 4 13.96 7.95 6.30
N HIS A 5 15.00 7.90 5.47
CA HIS A 5 14.89 7.42 4.09
C HIS A 5 15.14 5.91 3.96
N MET A 6 15.59 5.24 5.02
CA MET A 6 15.81 3.79 5.00
C MET A 6 14.47 3.07 4.91
N ARG A 7 14.30 2.25 3.85
CA ARG A 7 13.14 1.37 3.72
C ARG A 7 13.42 0.02 4.37
N LYS A 8 12.84 -0.21 5.54
CA LYS A 8 12.71 -1.55 6.13
C LYS A 8 11.23 -1.88 6.25
N ALA A 9 10.80 -2.99 5.65
CA ALA A 9 9.41 -3.39 5.74
C ALA A 9 9.10 -3.86 7.17
N THR A 10 8.05 -3.31 7.79
CA THR A 10 7.57 -3.76 9.09
C THR A 10 7.09 -5.20 8.97
N ILE A 11 7.63 -6.07 9.83
CA ILE A 11 7.23 -7.47 9.97
C ILE A 11 6.63 -7.59 11.36
N GLY A 12 5.38 -8.07 11.45
CA GLY A 12 4.64 -8.12 12.70
C GLY A 12 3.98 -6.78 13.07
N VAL A 13 3.86 -6.59 14.39
CA VAL A 13 3.17 -5.47 15.00
C VAL A 13 4.07 -4.91 16.09
N HIS A 14 4.20 -3.58 16.13
CA HIS A 14 4.98 -2.87 17.12
C HIS A 14 4.09 -1.90 17.87
N GLU A 15 4.25 -1.85 19.20
CA GLU A 15 3.48 -0.97 20.06
C GLU A 15 4.41 0.05 20.71
N PHE A 16 3.98 1.31 20.72
CA PHE A 16 4.67 2.42 21.34
C PHE A 16 3.70 3.15 22.24
N ALA A 17 4.03 3.23 23.53
CA ALA A 17 3.29 4.04 24.50
C ALA A 17 4.08 5.32 24.78
N PHE A 18 3.43 6.47 24.66
CA PHE A 18 4.03 7.76 24.99
C PHE A 18 2.99 8.77 25.45
N GLU A 19 3.42 9.76 26.22
CA GLU A 19 2.57 10.87 26.63
C GLU A 19 2.71 12.04 25.66
N PHE A 20 1.58 12.61 25.26
CA PHE A 20 1.55 13.85 24.49
C PHE A 20 0.58 14.83 25.12
N LYS A 21 1.14 15.90 25.70
CA LYS A 21 0.40 16.87 26.54
C LYS A 21 -0.26 16.15 27.73
N LYS A 22 -1.59 16.12 27.79
CA LYS A 22 -2.38 15.45 28.84
C LYS A 22 -2.91 14.07 28.43
N TYR A 23 -2.49 13.56 27.26
CA TYR A 23 -3.02 12.32 26.69
C TYR A 23 -1.93 11.24 26.71
N ALA A 24 -2.26 10.08 27.25
CA ALA A 24 -1.47 8.86 27.06
C ALA A 24 -1.88 8.24 25.72
N ILE A 25 -0.92 8.09 24.82
CA ILE A 25 -1.13 7.56 23.47
C ILE A 25 -0.49 6.18 23.38
N ARG A 26 -1.29 5.21 22.95
CA ARG A 26 -0.86 3.88 22.52
C ARG A 26 -0.89 3.84 20.99
N LEU A 27 0.27 3.88 20.36
CA LEU A 27 0.43 3.78 18.91
C LEU A 27 0.79 2.34 18.53
N ILE A 28 0.02 1.77 17.61
CA ILE A 28 0.24 0.42 17.09
C ILE A 28 0.65 0.53 15.62
N ASP A 29 1.90 0.22 15.30
CA ASP A 29 2.41 0.12 13.94
C ASP A 29 2.26 -1.32 13.43
N VAL A 30 1.55 -1.47 12.32
CA VAL A 30 1.24 -2.78 11.72
C VAL A 30 1.82 -2.87 10.31
N GLY A 31 2.41 -4.03 9.99
CA GLY A 31 2.90 -4.27 8.63
C GLY A 31 1.78 -4.22 7.57
N GLY A 32 1.98 -3.42 6.51
CA GLY A 32 1.03 -3.26 5.38
C GLY A 32 1.01 -4.37 4.33
N GLN A 33 1.98 -5.30 4.39
CA GLN A 33 2.11 -6.44 3.47
C GLN A 33 0.97 -7.42 3.66
N ARG A 34 0.54 -8.13 2.60
CA ARG A 34 -0.67 -8.98 2.70
C ARG A 34 -0.51 -10.12 3.71
N THR A 35 0.70 -10.65 3.85
CA THR A 35 1.03 -11.69 4.83
C THR A 35 0.83 -11.24 6.28
N GLU A 36 0.97 -9.94 6.53
CA GLU A 36 0.87 -9.36 7.88
C GLU A 36 -0.56 -8.94 8.25
N ARG A 37 -1.43 -8.69 7.26
CA ARG A 37 -2.81 -8.19 7.48
C ARG A 37 -3.67 -9.09 8.37
N ARG A 38 -3.43 -10.41 8.37
CA ARG A 38 -4.14 -11.36 9.23
C ARG A 38 -3.93 -11.07 10.72
N LYS A 39 -2.85 -10.39 11.09
CA LYS A 39 -2.53 -10.07 12.48
C LYS A 39 -3.31 -8.87 13.00
N TRP A 40 -3.82 -8.01 12.12
CA TRP A 40 -4.41 -6.70 12.47
C TRP A 40 -5.64 -6.80 13.37
N ILE A 41 -6.50 -7.79 13.14
CA ILE A 41 -7.75 -7.95 13.87
C ILE A 41 -7.56 -8.09 15.39
N HIS A 42 -6.39 -8.61 15.83
CA HIS A 42 -6.04 -8.73 17.24
C HIS A 42 -5.79 -7.38 17.93
N PHE A 43 -5.77 -6.29 17.17
CA PHE A 43 -5.46 -4.93 17.65
C PHE A 43 -6.60 -3.94 17.36
N PHE A 44 -7.77 -4.42 16.92
CA PHE A 44 -8.91 -3.55 16.61
C PHE A 44 -9.77 -3.21 17.83
N GLU A 45 -9.51 -3.82 18.98
CA GLU A 45 -10.20 -3.50 20.23
C GLU A 45 -9.71 -2.16 20.82
N ASP A 46 -10.67 -1.34 21.26
CA ASP A 46 -10.48 -0.04 21.89
C ASP A 46 -9.60 0.94 21.09
N VAL A 47 -9.67 0.87 19.77
CA VAL A 47 -9.00 1.83 18.89
C VAL A 47 -9.78 3.14 18.85
N THR A 48 -9.12 4.26 19.20
CA THR A 48 -9.75 5.59 19.10
C THR A 48 -9.76 6.12 17.66
N ALA A 49 -8.65 5.91 16.95
CA ALA A 49 -8.50 6.37 15.58
C ALA A 49 -7.60 5.44 14.77
N VAL A 50 -7.92 5.27 13.49
CA VAL A 50 -7.10 4.56 12.51
C VAL A 50 -6.44 5.59 11.60
N MET A 51 -5.10 5.58 11.58
CA MET A 51 -4.31 6.35 10.63
C MET A 51 -3.96 5.46 9.44
N PHE A 52 -4.66 5.64 8.32
CA PHE A 52 -4.39 4.89 7.10
C PHE A 52 -3.47 5.68 6.17
N VAL A 53 -2.39 5.06 5.70
CA VAL A 53 -1.40 5.71 4.82
C VAL A 53 -1.41 5.07 3.45
N ALA A 54 -1.80 5.83 2.42
CA ALA A 54 -1.80 5.41 1.02
C ALA A 54 -0.70 6.12 0.25
N SER A 55 0.09 5.38 -0.53
CA SER A 55 1.14 5.95 -1.38
C SER A 55 0.56 6.37 -2.72
N LEU A 56 0.44 7.66 -3.01
CA LEU A 56 -0.05 8.12 -4.32
C LEU A 56 0.88 7.74 -5.47
N SER A 57 2.19 7.79 -5.24
CA SER A 57 3.20 7.51 -6.26
C SER A 57 3.25 6.04 -6.73
N SER A 58 2.40 5.16 -6.20
CA SER A 58 2.34 3.74 -6.57
C SER A 58 1.22 3.41 -7.57
N TYR A 59 0.59 4.43 -8.17
CA TYR A 59 -0.49 4.28 -9.16
C TYR A 59 -0.09 3.50 -10.42
N ASP A 60 1.19 3.36 -10.70
CA ASP A 60 1.78 2.66 -11.85
C ASP A 60 2.61 1.43 -11.44
N GLN A 61 2.55 1.05 -10.16
CA GLN A 61 3.34 -0.03 -9.59
C GLN A 61 2.48 -1.28 -9.35
N ILE A 62 3.09 -2.45 -9.56
CA ILE A 62 2.53 -3.75 -9.20
C ILE A 62 2.99 -4.12 -7.78
N MET A 63 2.19 -4.90 -7.06
CA MET A 63 2.56 -5.47 -5.77
C MET A 63 3.86 -6.29 -5.86
N GLU A 64 4.76 -6.12 -4.90
CA GLU A 64 6.04 -6.87 -4.85
C GLU A 64 5.81 -8.38 -4.72
N GLU A 65 4.74 -8.79 -4.06
CA GLU A 65 4.32 -10.19 -3.91
C GLU A 65 3.91 -10.80 -5.27
N ASP A 66 3.23 -10.02 -6.12
CA ASP A 66 2.78 -10.47 -7.44
C ASP A 66 3.94 -10.42 -8.46
N MET A 67 4.90 -9.50 -8.29
CA MET A 67 6.08 -9.40 -9.16
C MET A 67 6.97 -10.65 -9.09
N LYS A 68 7.01 -11.34 -7.94
CA LYS A 68 7.73 -12.62 -7.78
C LYS A 68 7.10 -13.77 -8.58
N LEU A 69 5.87 -13.59 -9.07
CA LEU A 69 5.16 -14.56 -9.92
C LEU A 69 5.35 -14.28 -11.42
N VAL A 70 6.09 -13.23 -11.79
CA VAL A 70 6.37 -12.87 -13.19
C VAL A 70 7.75 -13.37 -13.58
N GLN A 71 7.83 -14.14 -14.68
CA GLN A 71 9.12 -14.51 -15.27
C GLN A 71 9.52 -13.44 -16.30
N VAL A 72 10.63 -12.75 -16.06
CA VAL A 72 11.23 -11.83 -17.04
C VAL A 72 11.93 -12.67 -18.11
N ILE A 73 11.38 -12.68 -19.32
CA ILE A 73 12.07 -13.24 -20.49
C ILE A 73 12.79 -12.07 -21.16
N ALA A 74 14.12 -12.04 -21.08
CA ALA A 74 14.93 -11.14 -21.90
C ALA A 74 14.84 -11.61 -23.35
N THR A 75 14.12 -10.87 -24.20
CA THR A 75 14.23 -11.07 -25.64
C THR A 75 15.48 -10.34 -26.13
N GLY A 76 16.32 -11.04 -26.90
CA GLY A 76 17.61 -10.52 -27.39
C GLY A 76 17.50 -9.41 -28.45
N PHE A 77 16.35 -8.74 -28.58
CA PHE A 77 16.11 -7.68 -29.55
C PHE A 77 15.79 -6.35 -28.84
N LYS A 78 16.52 -5.29 -29.20
CA LYS A 78 16.19 -3.92 -28.81
C LYS A 78 14.91 -3.47 -29.55
N PRO A 79 14.06 -2.62 -28.94
CA PRO A 79 14.11 -2.12 -27.57
C PRO A 79 13.65 -3.20 -26.57
N TYR A 80 14.29 -3.27 -25.40
CA TYR A 80 14.00 -4.26 -24.36
C TYR A 80 12.56 -4.12 -23.83
N HIS A 81 11.60 -4.75 -24.50
CA HIS A 81 10.30 -5.01 -23.91
C HIS A 81 10.42 -6.29 -23.09
N ALA A 82 10.48 -6.17 -21.76
CA ALA A 82 10.31 -7.33 -20.90
C ALA A 82 8.92 -7.93 -21.19
N ILE A 83 8.88 -9.11 -21.81
CA ILE A 83 7.63 -9.84 -21.99
C ILE A 83 7.27 -10.42 -20.62
N ILE A 84 6.27 -9.82 -19.97
CA ILE A 84 5.66 -10.30 -18.74
C ILE A 84 4.87 -11.56 -19.09
N ARG A 85 5.41 -12.75 -18.77
CA ARG A 85 4.63 -13.99 -18.81
C ARG A 85 4.26 -14.39 -17.37
N PRO A 86 2.96 -14.48 -17.00
CA PRO A 86 2.54 -14.98 -15.70
C PRO A 86 2.97 -16.45 -15.52
N ARG A 87 3.56 -16.80 -14.36
CA ARG A 87 3.84 -18.22 -14.02
C ARG A 87 2.61 -19.00 -13.57
N THR A 88 1.49 -18.32 -13.31
CA THR A 88 0.26 -18.90 -12.79
C THR A 88 -0.90 -18.66 -13.74
N SER A 89 -1.92 -19.52 -13.66
CA SER A 89 -3.14 -19.46 -14.45
C SER A 89 -3.75 -18.06 -14.47
N ILE A 90 -4.49 -17.77 -15.54
CA ILE A 90 -5.23 -16.55 -15.86
C ILE A 90 -6.15 -16.04 -14.72
N ALA A 91 -6.28 -16.81 -13.62
CA ALA A 91 -7.22 -16.56 -12.52
C ALA A 91 -6.96 -15.26 -11.72
N ASN A 92 -5.72 -14.78 -11.59
CA ASN A 92 -5.42 -13.55 -10.82
C ASN A 92 -4.40 -12.66 -11.53
N PRO A 93 -4.82 -11.56 -12.19
CA PRO A 93 -3.90 -10.59 -12.78
C PRO A 93 -3.10 -9.84 -11.71
N PRO A 94 -1.87 -9.41 -12.01
CA PRO A 94 -1.05 -8.62 -11.08
C PRO A 94 -1.77 -7.36 -10.65
N LYS A 95 -1.86 -7.13 -9.33
CA LYS A 95 -2.66 -6.02 -8.80
C LYS A 95 -1.84 -4.74 -8.70
N ASN A 96 -2.46 -3.64 -9.11
CA ASN A 96 -1.93 -2.29 -8.90
C ASN A 96 -1.85 -1.96 -7.39
N ARG A 97 -0.74 -1.37 -6.93
CA ARG A 97 -0.51 -1.07 -5.50
C ARG A 97 -1.46 -0.01 -4.94
N LEU A 98 -1.76 1.04 -5.71
CA LEU A 98 -2.71 2.07 -5.28
C LEU A 98 -4.13 1.48 -5.22
N MET A 99 -4.52 0.67 -6.20
CA MET A 99 -5.80 -0.04 -6.17
C MET A 99 -5.91 -0.98 -4.95
N ASP A 100 -4.85 -1.72 -4.62
CA ASP A 100 -4.83 -2.56 -3.41
C ASP A 100 -5.01 -1.73 -2.12
N SER A 101 -4.46 -0.51 -2.09
CA SER A 101 -4.64 0.42 -0.97
C SER A 101 -6.08 0.92 -0.87
N ILE A 102 -6.73 1.19 -2.00
CA ILE A 102 -8.14 1.61 -2.07
C ILE A 102 -9.06 0.50 -1.58
N ASP A 103 -8.86 -0.73 -2.07
CA ASP A 103 -9.65 -1.89 -1.65
C ASP A 103 -9.49 -2.15 -0.15
N LEU A 104 -8.25 -2.13 0.34
CA LEU A 104 -7.96 -2.33 1.75
C LEU A 104 -8.59 -1.24 2.62
N PHE A 105 -8.53 0.02 2.21
CA PHE A 105 -9.18 1.10 2.94
C PHE A 105 -10.70 0.88 3.02
N ASN A 106 -11.33 0.49 1.92
CA ASN A 106 -12.76 0.16 1.89
C ASN A 106 -13.11 -0.99 2.84
N ASP A 107 -12.27 -2.03 2.92
CA ASP A 107 -12.48 -3.18 3.81
C ASP A 107 -12.36 -2.79 5.30
N ILE A 108 -11.38 -1.95 5.65
CA ILE A 108 -11.18 -1.50 7.04
C ILE A 108 -12.30 -0.56 7.48
N VAL A 109 -12.71 0.39 6.62
CA VAL A 109 -13.79 1.34 6.94
C VAL A 109 -15.12 0.61 7.18
N LYS A 110 -15.36 -0.51 6.48
CA LYS A 110 -16.56 -1.35 6.66
C LYS A 110 -16.46 -2.31 7.84
N ASN A 111 -15.32 -2.39 8.51
CA ASN A 111 -15.11 -3.37 9.57
C ASN A 111 -15.94 -3.04 10.82
N GLU A 112 -16.71 -4.02 11.29
CA GLU A 112 -17.59 -3.88 12.46
C GLU A 112 -16.85 -3.46 13.74
N PHE A 113 -15.62 -3.94 13.94
CA PHE A 113 -14.80 -3.62 15.11
C PHE A 113 -14.28 -2.18 15.10
N LEU A 114 -14.32 -1.50 13.95
CA LEU A 114 -13.80 -0.14 13.78
C LEU A 114 -14.88 0.92 13.56
N LYS A 115 -16.16 0.54 13.72
CA LYS A 115 -17.30 1.45 13.47
C LYS A 115 -17.29 2.73 14.31
N ALA A 116 -16.79 2.64 15.53
CA ALA A 116 -16.70 3.78 16.44
C ALA A 116 -15.41 4.60 16.27
N CYS A 117 -14.46 4.12 15.45
CA CYS A 117 -13.15 4.75 15.29
C CYS A 117 -13.22 5.95 14.36
N SER A 118 -12.42 6.98 14.66
CA SER A 118 -12.16 8.06 13.70
C SER A 118 -11.16 7.59 12.63
N PHE A 119 -11.42 7.89 11.36
CA PHE A 119 -10.51 7.55 10.26
C PHE A 119 -9.74 8.78 9.79
N ILE A 120 -8.41 8.67 9.77
CA ILE A 120 -7.51 9.70 9.26
C ILE A 120 -6.77 9.10 8.07
N LEU A 121 -6.99 9.66 6.87
CA LEU A 121 -6.35 9.23 5.64
C LEU A 121 -5.17 10.14 5.29
N PHE A 122 -3.98 9.56 5.19
CA PHE A 122 -2.79 10.21 4.68
C PHE A 122 -2.52 9.78 3.24
N LEU A 123 -2.59 10.75 2.32
CA LEU A 123 -2.13 10.58 0.95
C LEU A 123 -0.65 10.94 0.89
N ASN A 124 0.20 9.94 0.98
CA ASN A 124 1.64 10.09 1.07
C ASN A 124 2.32 10.11 -0.32
N LYS A 125 3.55 10.62 -0.39
CA LYS A 125 4.41 10.70 -1.58
C LYS A 125 3.80 11.53 -2.71
N VAL A 126 3.15 12.63 -2.35
CA VAL A 126 2.55 13.60 -3.28
C VAL A 126 3.61 14.19 -4.22
N ASP A 127 4.81 14.43 -3.70
CA ASP A 127 5.99 14.90 -4.43
C ASP A 127 6.38 13.92 -5.55
N LEU A 128 6.59 12.63 -5.23
CA LEU A 128 6.86 11.61 -6.23
C LEU A 128 5.69 11.42 -7.19
N PHE A 129 4.45 11.52 -6.70
CA PHE A 129 3.28 11.41 -7.55
C PHE A 129 3.29 12.50 -8.63
N LYS A 130 3.50 13.77 -8.23
CA LYS A 130 3.60 14.90 -9.17
C LYS A 130 4.72 14.70 -10.19
N ALA A 131 5.92 14.35 -9.74
CA ALA A 131 7.06 14.12 -10.62
C ALA A 131 6.78 12.99 -11.65
N LYS A 132 6.05 11.95 -11.26
CA LYS A 132 5.76 10.83 -12.15
C LYS A 132 4.67 11.13 -13.18
N LEU A 133 3.73 12.03 -12.87
CA LEU A 133 2.71 12.45 -13.82
C LEU A 133 3.31 13.13 -15.07
N GLU A 134 4.54 13.63 -15.00
CA GLU A 134 5.27 14.19 -16.16
C GLU A 134 5.62 13.13 -17.22
N HIS A 135 5.70 11.84 -16.83
CA HIS A 135 6.19 10.77 -17.70
C HIS A 135 5.27 9.53 -17.75
N SER A 136 4.33 9.40 -16.82
CA SER A 136 3.43 8.25 -16.70
C SER A 136 2.01 8.74 -16.40
N ARG A 137 1.07 8.50 -17.31
CA ARG A 137 -0.28 9.06 -17.21
C ARG A 137 -1.14 8.21 -16.28
N LEU A 138 -1.88 8.86 -15.38
CA LEU A 138 -2.80 8.18 -14.47
C LEU A 138 -3.88 7.35 -15.22
N ALA A 139 -4.39 7.87 -16.34
CA ALA A 139 -5.40 7.23 -17.20
C ALA A 139 -4.95 5.88 -17.80
N ASP A 140 -3.64 5.62 -17.85
CA ASP A 140 -3.13 4.33 -18.34
C ASP A 140 -3.45 3.20 -17.36
N TYR A 141 -3.53 3.53 -16.07
CA TYR A 141 -3.76 2.59 -14.97
C TYR A 141 -5.19 2.67 -14.41
N PHE A 142 -5.82 3.84 -14.44
CA PHE A 142 -7.18 4.08 -13.94
C PHE A 142 -8.08 4.50 -15.11
N LYS A 143 -8.73 3.53 -15.75
CA LYS A 143 -9.57 3.79 -16.96
C LYS A 143 -10.81 4.63 -16.70
N SER A 144 -11.28 4.68 -15.45
CA SER A 144 -12.38 5.56 -15.02
C SER A 144 -11.95 7.03 -14.86
N TYR A 145 -10.65 7.33 -14.87
CA TYR A 145 -10.15 8.69 -14.78
C TYR A 145 -10.23 9.37 -16.15
N THR A 146 -11.00 10.46 -16.23
CA THR A 146 -11.32 11.14 -17.50
C THR A 146 -10.55 12.45 -17.73
N GLY A 147 -9.79 12.96 -16.78
CA GLY A 147 -9.03 14.22 -16.94
C GLY A 147 -8.72 14.92 -15.64
#